data_AF-A0A5C6UHI2-F1
#
_entry.id   AF-A0A5C6UHI2-F1
#
_cell.length_a   1.000
_cell.length_b   1.000
_cell.length_c   1.000
_cell.angle_alpha   90.00
_cell.angle_beta   90.00
_cell.angle_gamma   90.00
#
_symmetry.space_group_name_H-M   'P 1'
#
loop_
_entity.id
_entity.type
_entity.pdbx_description
1 polymer ?
#
loop_
_entity_poly.entity_id
_entity_poly.type
_entity_poly.pdbx_seq_one_letter_code
_entity_poly.pdbx_strand_id
1 'polypeptide(L)'
;MKMMIAIALILSSSAGLAQTAATGSAAANAKPPKPICRSEPVTGSIFPQRSCHSKEEWTAIDAANAANAERMSAARNAGGSTNH
;
A
#
# COMPACT_ATOMS: atom_id res chain seq x y z
N MET A 1 -29.38 -31.50 -27.52
CA MET A 1 -28.36 -30.68 -26.83
C MET A 1 -29.09 -30.07 -25.63
N LYS A 2 -29.10 -30.71 -24.45
CA LYS A 2 -28.10 -30.59 -23.37
C LYS A 2 -27.63 -29.12 -23.24
N MET A 3 -27.79 -28.37 -22.16
CA MET A 3 -28.19 -28.57 -20.75
C MET A 3 -28.72 -27.19 -20.30
N MET A 4 -29.90 -27.10 -19.68
CA MET A 4 -30.10 -27.18 -18.22
C MET A 4 -29.24 -26.17 -17.44
N ILE A 5 -29.92 -25.13 -16.94
CA ILE A 5 -29.91 -24.66 -15.55
C ILE A 5 -28.56 -24.83 -14.82
N ALA A 6 -27.91 -23.70 -14.51
CA ALA A 6 -26.86 -23.64 -13.49
C ALA A 6 -26.96 -22.28 -12.78
N ILE A 7 -27.59 -22.26 -11.60
CA ILE A 7 -26.91 -22.20 -10.28
C ILE A 7 -26.65 -20.72 -9.91
N ALA A 8 -27.58 -20.07 -9.21
CA ALA A 8 -27.76 -20.16 -7.75
C ALA A 8 -26.53 -19.70 -6.96
N LEU A 9 -26.67 -18.55 -6.29
CA LEU A 9 -26.14 -18.22 -4.97
C LEU A 9 -24.88 -18.99 -4.52
N ILE A 10 -23.72 -18.35 -4.65
CA ILE A 10 -22.58 -18.64 -3.77
C ILE A 10 -21.96 -17.32 -3.32
N LEU A 11 -22.68 -16.58 -2.48
CA LEU A 11 -22.05 -15.74 -1.46
C LEU A 11 -21.58 -16.68 -0.35
N SER A 12 -20.39 -17.26 -0.52
CA SER A 12 -19.65 -17.93 0.56
C SER A 12 -18.19 -18.11 0.15
N SER A 13 -17.37 -17.13 0.54
CA SER A 13 -15.96 -17.36 0.78
C SER A 13 -15.68 -17.02 2.25
N SER A 14 -16.10 -17.95 3.10
CA SER A 14 -15.26 -18.57 4.13
C SER A 14 -14.24 -17.66 4.82
N ALA A 15 -14.66 -16.82 5.76
CA ALA A 15 -13.79 -16.44 6.88
C ALA A 15 -13.76 -17.59 7.90
N GLY A 16 -13.23 -18.74 7.45
CA GLY A 16 -12.87 -19.83 8.35
C GLY A 16 -11.64 -19.39 9.13
N LEU A 17 -11.85 -18.94 10.37
CA LEU A 17 -10.81 -18.79 11.37
C LEU A 17 -10.20 -20.18 11.60
N ALA A 18 -9.14 -20.50 10.87
CA ALA A 18 -8.27 -21.62 11.19
C ALA A 18 -7.71 -21.39 12.59
N GLN A 19 -8.26 -22.10 13.57
CA GLN A 19 -7.65 -22.32 14.86
C GLN A 19 -6.39 -23.14 14.62
N THR A 20 -5.27 -22.48 14.33
CA THR A 20 -3.96 -23.11 14.45
C THR A 20 -3.64 -23.23 15.93
N ALA A 21 -3.91 -24.43 16.47
CA ALA A 21 -3.42 -24.84 17.76
C ALA A 21 -1.89 -24.68 17.80
N ALA A 22 -1.42 -24.25 18.97
CA ALA A 22 -0.04 -23.90 19.25
C ALA A 22 0.95 -25.01 18.87
N THR A 23 1.94 -24.67 18.05
CA THR A 23 3.27 -25.27 18.15
C THR A 23 4.20 -24.15 18.58
N GLY A 24 4.64 -24.24 19.84
CA GLY A 24 5.58 -23.31 20.43
C GLY A 24 6.88 -23.30 19.63
N SER A 25 7.13 -22.18 18.97
CA SER A 25 8.49 -21.69 18.80
C SER A 25 8.54 -20.41 19.60
N ALA A 26 9.47 -20.34 20.56
CA ALA A 26 9.83 -19.11 21.22
C ALA A 26 10.50 -18.19 20.18
N ALA A 27 9.71 -17.66 19.25
CA ALA A 27 10.10 -16.52 18.46
C ALA A 27 10.26 -15.38 19.46
N ALA A 28 11.50 -14.93 19.63
CA ALA A 28 11.83 -13.75 20.41
C ALA A 28 10.75 -12.70 20.16
N ASN A 29 10.18 -12.18 21.24
CA ASN A 29 9.14 -11.17 21.25
C ASN A 29 9.73 -9.86 20.69
N ALA A 30 10.00 -9.84 19.39
CA ALA A 30 10.35 -8.67 18.64
C ALA A 30 9.06 -7.88 18.55
N LYS A 31 8.91 -6.93 19.47
CA LYS A 31 7.77 -6.03 19.52
C LYS A 31 7.55 -5.48 18.10
N PRO A 32 6.34 -5.59 17.54
CA PRO A 32 6.10 -5.11 16.17
C PRO A 32 6.55 -3.64 16.08
N PRO A 33 7.24 -3.27 14.99
CA PRO A 33 7.77 -1.92 14.85
C PRO A 33 6.62 -0.93 15.02
N LYS A 34 6.85 0.08 15.86
CA LYS A 34 5.81 1.07 16.18
C LYS A 34 5.46 1.81 14.89
N PRO A 35 4.18 1.90 14.52
CA PRO A 35 3.77 2.68 13.36
C PRO A 35 4.04 4.16 13.63
N ILE A 36 4.61 4.83 12.64
CA ILE A 36 4.87 6.27 12.64
C ILE A 36 3.73 6.91 11.86
N CYS A 37 2.96 7.78 12.51
CA CYS A 37 1.88 8.51 11.86
C CYS A 37 2.39 9.86 11.35
N ARG A 38 2.14 10.16 10.08
CA ARG A 38 2.41 11.46 9.46
C ARG A 38 1.14 12.04 8.86
N SER A 39 1.08 13.37 8.81
CA SER A 39 0.02 14.09 8.11
C SER A 39 0.49 14.34 6.69
N GLU A 40 -0.16 13.71 5.72
CA GLU A 40 0.17 13.84 4.30
C GLU A 40 -0.84 14.74 3.58
N PRO A 41 -0.37 15.64 2.70
CA PRO A 41 -1.26 16.43 1.87
C PRO A 41 -1.96 15.52 0.86
N VAL A 42 -3.29 15.63 0.77
CA VAL A 42 -4.10 14.90 -0.22
C VAL A 42 -4.49 15.87 -1.32
N THR A 43 -4.24 15.48 -2.57
CA THR A 43 -4.62 16.28 -3.74
C THR A 43 -6.14 16.49 -3.74
N GLY A 44 -6.58 17.74 -3.85
CA GLY A 44 -8.01 18.09 -3.87
C GLY A 44 -8.67 18.24 -2.50
N SER A 45 -7.91 18.13 -1.40
CA SER A 45 -8.38 18.44 -0.05
C SER A 45 -7.49 19.48 0.62
N ILE A 46 -8.09 20.42 1.34
CA ILE A 46 -7.36 21.38 2.19
C ILE A 46 -6.89 20.71 3.48
N PHE A 47 -7.60 19.65 3.90
CA PHE A 47 -7.27 18.90 5.10
C PHE A 47 -6.28 17.78 4.78
N PRO A 48 -5.14 17.71 5.49
CA PRO A 48 -4.21 16.59 5.35
C PRO A 48 -4.80 15.32 5.95
N GLN A 49 -4.50 14.18 5.33
CA GLN A 49 -4.87 12.87 5.85
C GLN A 49 -3.76 12.36 6.78
N ARG A 50 -4.15 11.66 7.85
CA ARG A 50 -3.19 11.01 8.74
C ARG A 50 -2.94 9.57 8.28
N SER A 51 -1.76 9.30 7.76
CA SER A 51 -1.30 7.96 7.35
C SER A 51 -0.32 7.42 8.38
N CYS A 52 -0.45 6.16 8.78
CA CYS A 52 0.44 5.52 9.75
C CYS A 52 1.08 4.30 9.12
N HIS A 53 2.41 4.35 8.94
CA HIS A 53 3.20 3.29 8.31
C HIS A 53 4.38 2.88 9.21
N SER A 54 4.99 1.73 8.94
CA SER A 54 6.24 1.34 9.62
C SER A 54 7.40 2.22 9.12
N LYS A 55 8.56 2.16 9.80
CA LYS A 55 9.74 2.93 9.36
C LYS A 55 10.24 2.47 7.99
N GLU A 56 10.22 1.17 7.77
CA GLU A 56 10.63 0.52 6.52
C GLU A 56 9.71 0.96 5.37
N GLU A 57 8.41 1.00 5.64
CA GLU A 57 7.41 1.42 4.65
C GLU A 57 7.51 2.91 4.33
N TRP A 58 7.74 3.78 5.33
CA TRP A 58 8.05 5.19 5.07
C TRP A 58 9.29 5.38 4.22
N THR A 59 10.33 4.58 4.45
CA THR A 59 11.57 4.65 3.66
C THR A 59 11.30 4.31 2.19
N ALA A 60 10.44 3.31 1.94
CA ALA A 60 10.03 2.95 0.58
C ALA A 60 9.18 4.04 -0.08
N ILE A 61 8.24 4.64 0.66
CA ILE A 61 7.40 5.76 0.19
C ILE A 61 8.28 6.97 -0.18
N ASP A 62 9.20 7.35 0.69
CA ASP A 62 10.10 8.49 0.47
C ASP A 62 10.99 8.27 -0.75
N ALA A 63 11.53 7.07 -0.92
CA ALA A 63 12.34 6.71 -2.09
C ALA A 63 11.55 6.77 -3.40
N ALA A 64 10.31 6.26 -3.40
CA ALA A 64 9.43 6.32 -4.56
C ALA A 64 9.05 7.76 -4.92
N ASN A 65 8.72 8.58 -3.91
CA ASN A 65 8.38 9.99 -4.08
C ASN A 65 9.56 10.80 -4.63
N ALA A 66 10.78 10.57 -4.12
CA ALA A 66 11.99 11.21 -4.63
C ALA A 66 12.23 10.83 -6.09
N ALA A 67 12.17 9.54 -6.44
CA ALA A 67 12.36 9.10 -7.82
C ALA A 67 11.33 9.71 -8.79
N ASN A 68 10.08 9.86 -8.35
CA ASN A 68 9.05 10.52 -9.15
C ASN A 68 9.32 12.02 -9.32
N ALA A 69 9.74 12.71 -8.25
CA ALA A 69 10.11 14.12 -8.31
C ALA A 69 11.27 14.38 -9.27
N GLU A 70 12.30 13.52 -9.24
CA GLU A 70 13.45 13.61 -10.17
C GLU A 70 13.02 13.42 -11.62
N ARG A 71 12.15 12.44 -11.91
CA ARG A 71 11.62 12.23 -13.27
C ARG A 71 10.83 13.44 -13.77
N MET A 72 9.99 14.02 -12.92
CA MET A 72 9.23 15.22 -13.25
C MET A 72 10.14 16.44 -13.48
N SER A 73 11.18 16.60 -12.66
CA SER A 73 12.19 17.64 -12.82
C SER A 73 12.96 17.48 -14.14
N ALA A 74 13.45 16.28 -14.42
CA ALA A 74 14.15 15.96 -15.66
C ALA A 74 13.29 16.23 -16.91
N ALA A 75 12.01 15.84 -16.88
CA ALA A 75 11.08 16.10 -17.98
C ALA A 75 10.86 17.61 -18.23
N ARG A 76 10.78 18.42 -17.17
CA ARG A 76 10.65 19.88 -17.28
C ARG A 76 11.89 20.51 -17.91
N ASN A 77 13.08 20.08 -17.50
CA ASN A 77 14.33 20.60 -18.05
C ASN A 77 14.55 20.19 -19.51
N ALA A 78 14.16 18.96 -19.88
CA ALA A 78 14.28 18.48 -21.26
C ALA A 78 13.35 19.22 -22.23
N GLY A 79 12.13 19.59 -21.81
CA GLY A 79 11.19 20.34 -22.64
C GLY A 79 11.50 21.84 -22.78
N GLY A 80 12.34 22.40 -21.91
CA GLY A 80 12.75 23.82 -21.95
C GLY A 80 13.93 24.13 -22.87
N SER A 81 14.61 23.10 -23.40
CA SER A 81 15.86 23.27 -24.16
C SER A 81 15.67 23.38 -25.69
N THR A 82 14.43 23.32 -26.21
CA THR A 82 14.15 23.36 -27.66
C THR A 82 13.77 24.73 -28.23
N ASN A 83 14.01 25.83 -27.52
CA ASN A 83 13.72 27.17 -28.04
C ASN A 83 14.89 28.14 -27.80
N HIS A 84 15.98 27.98 -28.56
CA HIS A 84 16.95 29.03 -28.86
C HIS A 84 17.66 28.74 -30.18
#